data_AF-A0A0R1P383-F1
#
_entry.id   AF-A0A0R1P383-F1
#
_cell.length_a   1.000
_cell.length_b   1.000
_cell.length_c   1.000
_cell.angle_alpha   90.00
_cell.angle_beta   90.00
_cell.angle_gamma   90.00
#
_symmetry.space_group_name_H-M   'P 1'
#
loop_
_entity.id
_entity.type
_entity.pdbx_description
1 polymer ?
#
loop_
_entity_poly.entity_id
_entity_poly.type
_entity_poly.pdbx_seq_one_letter_code
_entity_poly.pdbx_strand_id
1 'polypeptide(L)'
;MEYLLNFFDEHQARRIKVVENTLTNRRTVSNLFWAQQYGLLRWTGAYRRLNREQFEKALQNFANQGFLQLANDQVKLTSKGVVEQEELREHCYQPSFYSWYWLANVNKIEERLLLAVQVLSELTHHQRRYVPVSSSTYQLQWIRNWLYRELRRTPQLNQELLKELMIVGESLSPGR
;
A
#
# COMPACT_ATOMS: atom_id res chain seq x y z
N MET A 1 -1.21 -7.31 -14.57
CA MET A 1 -2.69 -7.45 -14.69
C MET A 1 -3.14 -8.83 -14.24
N GLU A 2 -2.38 -9.89 -14.53
CA GLU A 2 -2.58 -11.26 -14.03
C GLU A 2 -2.81 -11.34 -12.51
N TYR A 3 -2.14 -10.49 -11.72
CA TYR A 3 -2.31 -10.40 -10.27
C TYR A 3 -3.77 -10.19 -9.82
N LEU A 4 -4.66 -9.66 -10.68
CA LEU A 4 -6.08 -9.47 -10.35
C LEU A 4 -6.80 -10.80 -10.08
N LEU A 5 -6.31 -11.92 -10.62
CA LEU A 5 -6.87 -13.25 -10.39
C LEU A 5 -6.83 -13.65 -8.91
N ASN A 6 -5.86 -13.14 -8.14
CA ASN A 6 -5.72 -13.37 -6.70
C ASN A 6 -6.89 -12.84 -5.86
N PHE A 7 -7.75 -11.99 -6.43
CA PHE A 7 -8.89 -11.40 -5.72
C PHE A 7 -10.20 -12.16 -5.92
N PHE A 8 -10.18 -13.33 -6.55
CA PHE A 8 -11.34 -14.20 -6.74
C PHE A 8 -11.19 -15.52 -5.99
N ASP A 9 -12.28 -16.29 -5.91
CA ASP A 9 -12.41 -17.47 -5.06
C ASP A 9 -13.21 -18.58 -5.76
N GLU A 10 -12.88 -19.84 -5.49
CA GLU A 10 -13.56 -21.00 -6.05
C GLU A 10 -14.81 -21.41 -5.27
N HIS A 11 -15.01 -20.95 -4.04
CA HIS A 11 -16.18 -21.34 -3.25
C HIS A 11 -17.15 -20.17 -3.08
N GLN A 12 -16.61 -18.95 -2.99
CA GLN A 12 -17.38 -17.74 -2.76
C GLN A 12 -17.44 -16.86 -4.01
N ALA A 13 -18.61 -16.73 -4.62
CA ALA A 13 -18.81 -15.77 -5.71
C ALA A 13 -18.63 -14.32 -5.21
N ARG A 14 -17.78 -13.54 -5.89
CA ARG A 14 -17.44 -12.16 -5.49
C ARG A 14 -18.00 -11.16 -6.47
N ARG A 15 -18.65 -10.12 -5.95
CA ARG A 15 -19.19 -9.02 -6.76
C ARG A 15 -18.05 -8.21 -7.38
N ILE A 16 -18.06 -8.05 -8.70
CA ILE A 16 -17.05 -7.31 -9.48
C ILE A 16 -16.80 -5.93 -8.86
N LYS A 17 -17.89 -5.19 -8.62
CA LYS A 17 -17.86 -3.83 -8.11
C LYS A 17 -17.26 -3.72 -6.70
N VAL A 18 -17.43 -4.75 -5.86
CA VAL A 18 -16.82 -4.76 -4.51
C VAL A 18 -15.31 -4.91 -4.64
N VAL A 19 -14.84 -5.83 -5.48
CA VAL A 19 -13.40 -6.03 -5.71
C VAL A 19 -12.77 -4.75 -6.27
N GLU A 20 -13.36 -4.16 -7.32
CA GLU A 20 -12.91 -2.89 -7.91
C GLU A 20 -12.84 -1.76 -6.85
N ASN A 21 -13.92 -1.58 -6.09
CA ASN A 21 -14.02 -0.54 -5.07
C ASN A 21 -13.00 -0.72 -3.94
N THR A 22 -12.76 -1.96 -3.52
CA THR A 22 -11.74 -2.27 -2.50
C THR A 22 -10.37 -1.87 -3.00
N LEU A 23 -9.98 -2.34 -4.20
CA LEU A 23 -8.67 -2.05 -4.77
C LEU A 23 -8.45 -0.55 -5.02
N THR A 24 -9.50 0.17 -5.40
CA THR A 24 -9.46 1.63 -5.66
C THR A 24 -9.67 2.51 -4.42
N ASN A 25 -9.78 1.92 -3.22
CA ASN A 25 -9.91 2.63 -1.93
C ASN A 25 -11.28 3.33 -1.70
N ARG A 26 -12.39 2.83 -2.25
CA ARG A 26 -13.73 3.38 -1.99
C ARG A 26 -14.36 2.83 -0.70
N ARG A 27 -14.22 3.58 0.40
CA ARG A 27 -14.56 3.14 1.78
C ARG A 27 -16.00 3.45 2.20
N THR A 28 -16.99 2.97 1.46
CA THR A 28 -18.38 2.98 1.96
C THR A 28 -18.59 1.84 2.94
N VAL A 29 -19.55 1.96 3.86
CA VAL A 29 -19.89 0.91 4.84
C VAL A 29 -20.12 -0.44 4.14
N SER A 30 -20.88 -0.44 3.04
CA SER A 30 -21.16 -1.65 2.27
C SER A 30 -19.90 -2.26 1.64
N ASN A 31 -19.03 -1.46 1.04
CA ASN A 31 -17.79 -1.96 0.44
C ASN A 31 -16.87 -2.58 1.50
N LEU A 32 -16.69 -1.91 2.64
CA LEU A 32 -15.84 -2.42 3.73
C LEU A 32 -16.38 -3.72 4.31
N PHE A 33 -17.70 -3.81 4.50
CA PHE A 33 -18.36 -5.02 4.99
C PHE A 33 -18.10 -6.21 4.05
N TRP A 34 -18.35 -6.05 2.75
CA TRP A 34 -18.13 -7.13 1.79
C TRP A 34 -16.64 -7.43 1.57
N ALA A 35 -15.77 -6.42 1.60
CA ALA A 35 -14.33 -6.63 1.55
C ALA A 35 -13.85 -7.48 2.73
N GLN A 36 -14.39 -7.27 3.93
CA GLN A 36 -14.10 -8.11 5.09
C GLN A 36 -14.62 -9.53 4.88
N GLN A 37 -15.87 -9.69 4.42
CA GLN A 37 -16.47 -11.00 4.16
C GLN A 37 -15.73 -11.83 3.10
N TYR A 38 -15.05 -11.16 2.17
CA TYR A 38 -14.23 -11.77 1.12
C TYR A 38 -12.75 -11.94 1.52
N GLY A 39 -12.35 -11.54 2.73
CA GLY A 39 -10.93 -11.53 3.14
C GLY A 39 -10.07 -10.52 2.37
N LEU A 40 -10.70 -9.57 1.69
CA LEU A 40 -10.06 -8.55 0.84
C LEU A 40 -9.76 -7.23 1.56
N LEU A 41 -10.18 -7.07 2.82
CA LEU A 41 -10.04 -5.80 3.55
C LEU A 41 -8.59 -5.29 3.58
N ARG A 42 -7.60 -6.18 3.72
CA ARG A 42 -6.16 -5.82 3.71
C ARG A 42 -5.68 -5.23 2.38
N TRP A 43 -6.40 -5.50 1.28
CA TRP A 43 -6.10 -5.02 -0.06
C TRP A 43 -6.76 -3.68 -0.38
N THR A 44 -7.40 -3.06 0.62
CA THR A 44 -8.08 -1.77 0.42
C THR A 44 -7.08 -0.71 -0.02
N GLY A 45 -7.26 -0.20 -1.24
CA GLY A 45 -6.38 0.78 -1.84
C GLY A 45 -5.04 0.23 -2.33
N ALA A 46 -4.89 -1.08 -2.48
CA ALA A 46 -3.69 -1.70 -3.04
C ALA A 46 -3.46 -1.31 -4.52
N TYR A 47 -4.51 -0.91 -5.23
CA TYR A 47 -4.42 -0.45 -6.61
C TYR A 47 -5.27 0.80 -6.88
N ARG A 48 -4.92 1.92 -6.22
CA ARG A 48 -5.70 3.17 -6.28
C ARG A 48 -5.89 3.76 -7.69
N ARG A 49 -4.95 3.47 -8.59
CA ARG A 49 -4.95 3.93 -9.98
C ARG A 49 -5.54 2.90 -10.96
N LEU A 50 -6.19 1.85 -10.46
CA LEU A 50 -6.83 0.85 -11.30
C LEU A 50 -7.87 1.53 -12.21
N ASN A 51 -7.64 1.44 -13.53
CA ASN A 51 -8.59 1.90 -14.52
C ASN A 51 -9.69 0.85 -14.70
N ARG A 52 -10.95 1.30 -14.72
CA ARG A 52 -12.12 0.45 -14.91
C ARG A 52 -12.10 -0.32 -16.23
N GLU A 53 -11.76 0.32 -17.34
CA GLU A 53 -11.68 -0.36 -18.64
C GLU A 53 -10.61 -1.45 -18.66
N GLN A 54 -9.48 -1.19 -17.99
CA GLN A 54 -8.43 -2.18 -17.82
C GLN A 54 -8.94 -3.35 -16.98
N PHE A 55 -9.59 -3.08 -15.86
CA PHE A 55 -10.16 -4.10 -14.99
C PHE A 55 -11.17 -5.00 -15.72
N GLU A 56 -12.11 -4.40 -16.45
CA GLU A 56 -13.10 -5.13 -17.24
C GLU A 56 -12.44 -5.99 -18.34
N LYS A 57 -11.43 -5.44 -19.04
CA LYS A 57 -10.64 -6.21 -20.02
C LYS A 57 -9.92 -7.41 -19.40
N ALA A 58 -9.36 -7.26 -18.19
CA ALA A 58 -8.75 -8.39 -17.48
C ALA A 58 -9.76 -9.49 -17.18
N LEU A 59 -10.96 -9.13 -16.67
CA LEU A 59 -12.00 -10.10 -16.37
C LEU A 59 -12.45 -10.87 -17.60
N GLN A 60 -12.62 -10.20 -18.73
CA GLN A 60 -12.98 -10.84 -20.00
C GLN A 60 -11.85 -11.77 -20.48
N ASN A 61 -10.59 -11.35 -20.39
CA ASN A 61 -9.46 -12.21 -20.77
C ASN A 61 -9.41 -13.47 -19.92
N PHE A 62 -9.58 -13.36 -18.60
CA PHE A 62 -9.61 -14.51 -17.71
C PHE A 62 -10.81 -15.44 -17.95
N ALA A 63 -11.98 -14.87 -18.28
CA ALA A 63 -13.15 -15.66 -18.66
C ALA A 63 -12.91 -16.42 -19.98
N ASN A 64 -12.33 -15.77 -20.99
CA ASN A 64 -11.96 -16.39 -22.27
C ASN A 64 -10.91 -17.51 -22.11
N GLN A 65 -10.00 -17.36 -21.15
CA GLN A 65 -9.00 -18.39 -20.80
C GLN A 65 -9.60 -19.53 -19.96
N GLY A 66 -10.85 -19.39 -19.52
CA GLY A 66 -11.56 -20.37 -18.69
C GLY A 66 -11.16 -20.34 -17.23
N PHE A 67 -10.51 -19.27 -16.75
CA PHE A 67 -10.11 -19.11 -15.35
C PHE A 67 -11.24 -18.58 -14.45
N LEU A 68 -12.17 -17.81 -15.03
CA LEU A 68 -13.28 -17.21 -14.30
C LEU A 68 -14.61 -17.60 -14.92
N GLN A 69 -15.60 -17.80 -14.05
CA GLN A 69 -17.01 -17.89 -14.40
C GLN A 69 -17.70 -16.59 -13.98
N LEU A 70 -18.29 -15.90 -14.95
CA LEU A 70 -19.05 -14.66 -14.75
C LEU A 70 -20.55 -14.98 -14.68
N ALA A 71 -21.24 -14.52 -13.63
CA ALA A 71 -22.69 -14.64 -13.49
C ALA A 71 -23.26 -13.49 -12.65
N ASN A 72 -24.26 -12.76 -13.17
CA ASN A 72 -25.01 -11.72 -12.45
C ASN A 72 -24.12 -10.73 -11.66
N ASP A 73 -23.16 -10.09 -12.33
CA ASP A 73 -22.14 -9.18 -11.73
C ASP A 73 -21.25 -9.80 -10.66
N GLN A 74 -21.26 -11.13 -10.55
CA GLN A 74 -20.39 -11.90 -9.69
C GLN A 74 -19.42 -12.75 -10.50
N VAL A 75 -18.31 -13.07 -9.86
CA VAL A 75 -17.21 -13.81 -10.43
C VAL A 75 -16.81 -14.91 -9.47
N LYS A 76 -16.55 -16.08 -10.02
CA LYS A 76 -16.03 -17.23 -9.30
C LYS A 76 -14.86 -17.83 -10.07
N LEU A 77 -13.85 -18.33 -9.37
CA LEU A 77 -12.79 -19.11 -10.02
C LEU A 77 -13.35 -20.44 -10.49
N THR A 78 -12.88 -20.87 -11.65
CA THR A 78 -12.98 -22.27 -12.07
C THR A 78 -11.81 -23.05 -11.46
N SER A 79 -11.88 -24.38 -11.48
CA SER A 79 -10.75 -25.20 -11.02
C SER A 79 -9.48 -24.94 -11.85
N LYS A 80 -9.60 -24.58 -13.13
CA LYS A 80 -8.46 -24.13 -13.95
C LYS A 80 -7.89 -22.80 -13.45
N GLY A 81 -8.76 -21.86 -13.05
CA GLY A 81 -8.35 -20.58 -12.48
C GLY A 81 -7.69 -20.71 -11.11
N VAL A 82 -8.02 -21.74 -10.33
CA VAL A 82 -7.33 -22.03 -9.05
C VAL A 82 -5.88 -22.43 -9.30
N VAL A 83 -5.63 -23.34 -10.23
CA VAL A 83 -4.26 -23.76 -10.60
C VAL A 83 -3.43 -22.55 -11.05
N GLU A 84 -3.97 -21.72 -11.95
CA GLU A 84 -3.31 -20.49 -12.37
C GLU A 84 -3.07 -19.51 -11.21
N GLN A 85 -4.04 -19.38 -10.30
CA GLN A 85 -3.90 -18.53 -9.11
C GLN A 85 -2.76 -19.02 -8.20
N GLU A 86 -2.61 -20.33 -8.02
CA GLU A 86 -1.53 -20.94 -7.24
C GLU A 86 -0.17 -20.70 -7.91
N GLU A 87 -0.05 -20.94 -9.21
CA GLU A 87 1.16 -20.65 -9.98
C GLU A 87 1.56 -19.17 -9.86
N LEU A 88 0.61 -18.25 -9.99
CA LEU A 88 0.85 -16.82 -9.81
C LEU A 88 1.32 -16.47 -8.38
N ARG A 89 0.84 -17.19 -7.36
CA ARG A 89 1.26 -16.93 -5.97
C ARG A 89 2.68 -17.39 -5.70
N GLU A 90 3.13 -18.45 -6.34
CA GLU A 90 4.50 -18.95 -6.21
C GLU A 90 5.50 -18.07 -6.96
N HIS A 91 5.12 -17.56 -8.13
CA HIS A 91 6.05 -16.82 -9.00
C HIS A 91 5.97 -15.29 -8.83
N CYS A 92 4.90 -14.77 -8.21
CA CYS A 92 4.74 -13.33 -7.97
C CYS A 92 4.86 -12.98 -6.48
N TYR A 93 5.48 -11.83 -6.23
CA TYR A 93 5.52 -11.22 -4.91
C TYR A 93 4.11 -11.07 -4.30
N GLN A 94 3.98 -11.49 -3.03
CA GLN A 94 2.77 -11.33 -2.24
C GLN A 94 2.98 -10.24 -1.17
N PRO A 95 2.40 -9.04 -1.35
CA PRO A 95 2.47 -7.99 -0.35
C PRO A 95 1.97 -8.45 1.02
N SER A 96 2.83 -8.33 2.02
CA SER A 96 2.48 -8.44 3.43
C SER A 96 2.14 -7.06 3.98
N PHE A 97 0.85 -6.72 3.99
CA PHE A 97 0.40 -5.44 4.56
C PHE A 97 0.28 -5.51 6.07
N TYR A 98 0.84 -4.51 6.75
CA TYR A 98 0.48 -4.24 8.13
C TYR A 98 -0.96 -3.72 8.23
N SER A 99 -1.59 -3.94 9.39
CA SER A 99 -2.99 -3.57 9.66
C SER A 99 -3.33 -2.10 9.41
N TRP A 100 -2.32 -1.21 9.41
CA TRP A 100 -2.48 0.23 9.19
C TRP A 100 -2.39 0.66 7.71
N TYR A 101 -2.05 -0.22 6.77
CA TYR A 101 -1.80 0.15 5.37
C TYR A 101 -3.00 0.85 4.70
N TRP A 102 -4.23 0.36 4.95
CA TRP A 102 -5.42 1.02 4.42
C TRP A 102 -5.71 2.35 5.14
N LEU A 103 -5.27 2.56 6.38
CA LEU A 103 -5.37 3.88 7.03
C LEU A 103 -4.35 4.88 6.47
N ALA A 104 -3.27 4.39 5.89
CA ALA A 104 -2.20 5.21 5.37
C ALA A 104 -2.57 5.93 4.07
N ASN A 105 -2.29 7.23 4.05
CA ASN A 105 -2.11 7.97 2.81
C ASN A 105 -0.60 7.94 2.49
N VAL A 106 -0.20 7.13 1.51
CA VAL A 106 1.21 6.92 1.14
C VAL A 106 1.92 8.24 0.86
N ASN A 107 1.29 9.16 0.13
CA ASN A 107 1.87 10.49 -0.15
C ASN A 107 2.13 11.28 1.15
N LYS A 108 1.21 11.20 2.12
CA LYS A 108 1.41 11.84 3.42
C LYS A 108 2.51 11.16 4.24
N ILE A 109 2.69 9.85 4.08
CA ILE A 109 3.77 9.12 4.76
C ILE A 109 5.11 9.48 4.16
N GLU A 110 5.22 9.49 2.83
CA GLU A 110 6.41 9.91 2.11
C GLU A 110 6.84 11.32 2.52
N GLU A 111 5.90 12.28 2.47
CA GLU A 111 6.14 13.66 2.90
C GLU A 111 6.62 13.74 4.36
N ARG A 112 5.97 13.00 5.26
CA ARG A 112 6.32 12.94 6.68
C ARG A 112 7.68 12.29 6.91
N LEU A 113 8.01 11.25 6.17
CA LEU A 113 9.27 10.54 6.27
C LEU A 113 10.42 11.44 5.83
N LEU A 114 10.29 12.11 4.67
CA LEU A 114 11.28 13.07 4.19
C LEU A 114 11.47 14.23 5.17
N LEU A 115 10.38 14.79 5.70
CA LEU A 115 10.45 15.82 6.73
C LEU A 115 11.12 15.31 8.02
N ALA A 116 10.82 14.08 8.46
CA ALA A 116 11.44 13.50 9.65
C ALA A 116 12.97 13.36 9.46
N VAL A 117 13.40 12.82 8.32
CA VAL A 117 14.82 12.69 7.96
C VAL A 117 15.50 14.05 7.96
N GLN A 118 14.89 15.05 7.32
CA GLN A 118 15.43 16.41 7.31
C GLN A 118 15.56 16.98 8.72
N VAL A 119 14.48 16.96 9.51
CA VAL A 119 14.48 17.52 10.87
C VAL A 119 15.55 16.86 11.75
N LEU A 120 15.71 15.53 11.65
CA LEU A 120 16.72 14.78 12.41
C LEU A 120 18.15 15.14 12.00
N SER A 121 18.42 15.25 10.70
CA SER A 121 19.72 15.68 10.19
C SER A 121 20.09 17.07 10.71
N GLU A 122 19.17 18.03 10.58
CA GLU A 122 19.38 19.41 11.01
C GLU A 122 19.56 19.53 12.54
N LEU A 123 18.82 18.73 13.33
CA LEU A 123 18.99 18.65 14.78
C LEU A 123 20.38 18.14 15.17
N THR A 124 20.90 17.15 14.45
CA THR A 124 22.23 16.58 14.68
C THR A 124 23.34 17.59 14.38
N HIS A 125 23.19 18.39 13.33
CA HIS A 125 24.13 19.47 12.98
C HIS A 125 23.87 20.79 13.74
N HIS A 126 22.96 20.78 14.73
CA HIS A 126 22.55 21.96 15.51
C HIS A 126 22.02 23.13 14.67
N GLN A 127 21.55 22.87 13.45
CA GLN A 127 20.99 23.84 12.53
C GLN A 127 19.49 24.01 12.80
N ARG A 128 19.11 25.18 13.33
CA ARG A 128 17.70 25.49 13.64
C ARG A 128 16.95 26.19 12.51
N ARG A 129 17.68 26.68 11.51
CA ARG A 129 17.16 27.42 10.36
C ARG A 129 17.47 26.64 9.09
N TYR A 130 16.45 25.99 8.54
CA TYR A 130 16.53 25.27 7.28
C TYR A 130 15.24 25.51 6.48
N VAL A 131 15.33 25.33 5.16
CA VAL A 131 14.18 25.39 4.26
C VAL A 131 13.54 23.99 4.22
N PRO A 132 12.28 23.82 4.65
CA PRO A 132 11.65 22.49 4.67
C PRO A 132 11.49 21.90 3.27
N VAL A 133 11.67 20.57 3.15
CA VAL A 133 11.46 19.81 1.91
C VAL A 133 9.97 19.83 1.48
N SER A 134 9.04 20.01 2.42
CA SER A 134 7.62 20.24 2.13
C SER A 134 7.15 21.60 2.64
N SER A 135 6.33 22.27 1.82
CA SER A 135 5.67 23.54 2.15
C SER A 135 4.48 23.40 3.10
N SER A 136 4.03 22.18 3.42
CA SER A 136 2.87 21.96 4.28
C SER A 136 3.17 22.23 5.76
N THR A 137 2.73 23.39 6.26
CA THR A 137 2.89 23.80 7.67
C THR A 137 2.28 22.79 8.64
N TYR A 138 1.14 22.18 8.28
CA TYR A 138 0.48 21.15 9.10
C TYR A 138 1.39 19.94 9.30
N GLN A 139 2.03 19.46 8.23
CA GLN A 139 2.89 18.27 8.28
C GLN A 139 4.17 18.56 9.05
N LEU A 140 4.74 19.76 8.88
CA LEU A 140 5.89 20.23 9.65
C LEU A 140 5.59 20.24 11.17
N GLN A 141 4.45 20.80 11.57
CA GLN A 141 4.06 20.84 12.98
C GLN A 141 3.80 19.45 13.54
N TRP A 142 3.16 18.57 12.76
CA TRP A 142 2.92 17.19 13.15
C TRP A 142 4.24 16.45 13.41
N ILE A 143 5.21 16.59 12.50
CA ILE A 143 6.53 15.95 12.62
C ILE A 143 7.30 16.48 13.81
N ARG A 144 7.32 17.79 14.04
CA ARG A 144 7.94 18.38 15.22
C ARG A 144 7.36 17.80 16.50
N ASN A 145 6.03 17.81 16.64
CA ASN A 145 5.35 17.31 17.83
C ASN A 145 5.62 15.82 18.06
N TRP A 146 5.54 15.02 17.00
CA TRP A 146 5.84 13.59 17.04
C TRP A 146 7.29 13.35 17.48
N LEU A 147 8.26 13.99 16.82
CA LEU A 147 9.67 13.79 17.08
C LEU A 147 10.07 14.22 18.50
N TYR A 148 9.57 15.37 18.97
CA TYR A 148 9.82 15.80 20.36
C TYR A 148 9.25 14.81 21.38
N ARG A 149 8.10 14.19 21.08
CA ARG A 149 7.51 13.18 21.96
C ARG A 149 8.32 11.89 21.98
N GLU A 150 8.73 11.40 20.81
CA GLU A 150 9.49 10.14 20.74
C GLU A 150 10.93 10.31 21.24
N LEU A 151 11.61 11.44 20.98
CA LEU A 151 12.94 11.72 21.56
C LEU A 151 12.92 11.83 23.09
N ARG A 152 11.80 12.24 23.70
CA ARG A 152 11.65 12.21 25.16
C ARG A 152 11.52 10.78 25.70
N ARG A 153 10.91 9.87 24.93
CA ARG A 153 10.72 8.47 25.31
C ARG A 153 11.97 7.63 25.05
N THR A 154 12.65 7.91 23.94
CA THR A 154 13.83 7.20 23.48
C THR A 154 14.88 8.23 23.06
N PRO A 155 15.71 8.73 24.00
CA PRO A 155 16.73 9.74 23.71
C PRO A 155 17.75 9.32 22.64
N GLN A 156 17.99 8.02 22.50
CA GLN A 156 18.91 7.42 21.53
C GLN A 156 18.34 7.35 20.11
N LEU A 157 17.04 7.60 19.92
CA LEU A 157 16.35 7.46 18.63
C LEU A 157 17.01 8.29 17.52
N ASN A 158 17.52 9.49 17.84
CA ASN A 158 18.23 10.32 16.86
C ASN A 158 19.51 9.62 16.37
N GLN A 159 20.29 9.03 17.29
CA GLN A 159 21.56 8.38 16.95
C GLN A 159 21.33 7.07 16.18
N GLU A 160 20.31 6.30 16.54
CA GLU A 160 19.96 5.05 15.84
C GLU A 160 19.47 5.35 14.41
N LEU A 161 18.54 6.30 14.25
CA LEU A 161 18.06 6.68 12.92
C LEU A 161 19.15 7.30 12.05
N LEU A 162 20.04 8.11 12.62
CA LEU A 162 21.17 8.68 11.88
C LEU A 162 22.08 7.59 11.31
N LYS A 163 22.40 6.56 12.11
CA LYS A 163 23.21 5.43 11.66
C LYS A 163 22.56 4.71 10.47
N GLU A 164 21.28 4.39 10.57
CA GLU A 164 20.53 3.74 9.48
C GLU A 164 20.50 4.61 8.22
N LEU A 165 20.29 5.93 8.37
CA LEU A 165 20.28 6.87 7.24
C LEU A 165 21.66 7.00 6.57
N MET A 166 22.75 6.96 7.35
CA MET A 166 24.10 6.95 6.79
C MET A 166 24.36 5.69 5.97
N ILE A 167 23.96 4.51 6.46
CA ILE A 167 24.08 3.23 5.72
C ILE A 167 23.33 3.32 4.37
N VAL A 168 22.10 3.83 4.40
CA VAL A 168 21.30 4.02 3.18
C VAL A 168 21.98 5.02 2.23
N GLY A 169 22.44 6.18 2.74
CA GLY A 169 23.11 7.20 1.93
C GLY A 169 24.41 6.69 1.28
N GLU A 170 25.20 5.90 1.99
CA GLU A 170 26.41 5.26 1.45
C GLU A 170 26.08 4.25 0.35
N SER A 171 25.01 3.47 0.53
CA SER A 171 24.55 2.50 -0.49
C SER A 171 23.96 3.14 -1.75
N LEU A 172 23.43 4.37 -1.64
CA LEU A 172 22.83 5.13 -2.74
C LEU A 172 23.84 6.03 -3.44
N SER A 173 24.99 6.28 -2.82
CA SER A 173 26.09 6.97 -3.45
C SER A 173 26.62 6.06 -4.56
N PRO A 174 26.62 6.47 -5.84
CA PRO A 174 27.26 5.68 -6.88
C PRO A 174 28.70 5.47 -6.44
N GLY A 175 29.12 4.20 -6.34
CA GLY A 175 30.51 3.86 -6.11
C GLY A 175 31.39 4.68 -7.05
N ARG A 176 32.45 5.28 -6.51
CA ARG A 176 33.49 5.88 -7.35
C ARG A 176 34.04 4.86 -8.34
#